data_AF-A0A3C1KF22-F1
#
_entry.id   AF-A0A3C1KF22-F1
#
_cell.length_a   1.000
_cell.length_b   1.000
_cell.length_c   1.000
_cell.angle_alpha   90.00
_cell.angle_beta   90.00
_cell.angle_gamma   90.00
#
_symmetry.space_group_name_H-M   'P 1'
#
loop_
_entity.id
_entity.type
_entity.pdbx_description
1 polymer ?
#
loop_
_entity_poly.entity_id
_entity_poly.type
_entity_poly.pdbx_seq_one_letter_code
_entity_poly.pdbx_strand_id
1 'polypeptide(L)'
;MTVSIDTAAAAALARDLDAADYRTDAVRAAWGDLPDRAIGQGLRGPALAALEGRTDPLAVVCRLLGVGAAASVAEVEAAFPACGVAGLIALDLVQVAGEVVVATALVRPQAFADGRGEVEWWIASDLDEAALGGELAPDHVLGVGGASLTLASLQLPAAAASVLDIGTGCGIQALRARRYADRVVATDVSSRALRF
;
A
#
# COMPACT_ATOMS: atom_id res chain seq x y z
N MET A 1 16.81 0.30 -17.66
CA MET A 1 16.48 1.14 -16.49
C MET A 1 16.67 0.27 -15.27
N THR A 2 17.73 0.48 -14.49
CA THR A 2 17.91 -0.21 -13.20
C THR A 2 17.01 0.49 -12.19
N VAL A 3 15.97 -0.20 -11.73
CA VAL A 3 15.14 0.28 -10.63
C VAL A 3 16.00 0.17 -9.37
N SER A 4 16.56 1.30 -8.94
CA SER A 4 17.32 1.39 -7.69
C SER A 4 16.34 1.73 -6.58
N ILE A 5 15.90 0.72 -5.83
CA ILE A 5 15.04 0.91 -4.66
C ILE A 5 15.93 1.46 -3.54
N ASP A 6 15.58 2.62 -2.97
CA ASP A 6 16.22 3.11 -1.75
C ASP A 6 15.80 2.24 -0.56
N THR A 7 16.59 1.20 -0.31
CA THR A 7 16.32 0.23 0.75
C THR A 7 16.40 0.85 2.15
N ALA A 8 17.14 1.94 2.32
CA ALA A 8 17.24 2.63 3.61
C ALA A 8 15.98 3.43 3.90
N ALA A 9 15.47 4.16 2.91
CA ALA A 9 14.18 4.86 3.01
C ALA A 9 13.02 3.88 3.22
N ALA A 10 13.01 2.75 2.49
CA ALA A 10 12.00 1.71 2.64
C ALA A 10 12.02 1.08 4.06
N ALA A 11 13.21 0.82 4.61
CA ALA A 11 13.34 0.32 5.97
C ALA A 11 12.95 1.36 7.03
N ALA A 12 13.15 2.66 6.76
CA ALA A 12 12.67 3.73 7.62
C ALA A 12 11.15 3.84 7.60
N LEU A 13 10.53 3.78 6.41
CA LEU A 13 9.08 3.72 6.26
C LEU A 13 8.49 2.54 7.02
N ALA A 14 9.03 1.33 6.84
CA ALA A 14 8.54 0.14 7.54
C ALA A 14 8.53 0.31 9.07
N ARG A 15 9.58 0.93 9.64
CA ARG A 15 9.64 1.22 11.09
C ARG A 15 8.54 2.18 11.55
N ASP A 16 8.24 3.22 10.77
CA ASP A 16 7.19 4.17 11.10
C ASP A 16 5.79 3.53 10.97
N LEU A 17 5.55 2.74 9.92
CA LEU A 17 4.29 2.00 9.75
C LEU A 17 4.08 0.98 10.87
N ASP A 18 5.15 0.30 11.33
CA ASP A 18 5.12 -0.57 12.50
C ASP A 18 4.80 0.21 13.78
N ALA A 19 5.50 1.32 14.03
CA ALA A 19 5.32 2.13 15.23
C ALA A 19 3.92 2.76 15.33
N ALA A 20 3.30 3.05 14.18
CA ALA A 20 1.94 3.55 14.07
C ALA A 20 0.86 2.44 14.19
N ASP A 21 1.25 1.18 14.30
CA ASP A 21 0.35 0.01 14.21
C ASP A 21 -0.49 0.05 12.92
N TYR A 22 0.13 0.41 11.79
CA TYR A 22 -0.55 0.49 10.50
C TYR A 22 -0.79 -0.93 9.93
N ARG A 23 -1.73 -1.65 10.54
CA ARG A 23 -2.07 -3.06 10.28
C ARG A 23 -3.55 -3.20 9.94
N THR A 24 -3.95 -4.24 9.21
CA THR A 24 -5.32 -4.41 8.70
C THR A 24 -6.37 -4.26 9.81
N ASP A 25 -6.15 -4.90 10.95
CA ASP A 25 -7.10 -4.87 12.07
C ASP A 25 -7.13 -3.51 12.78
N ALA A 26 -5.96 -2.89 13.01
CA ALA A 26 -5.86 -1.57 13.62
C ALA A 26 -6.48 -0.48 12.74
N VAL A 27 -6.27 -0.56 11.42
CA VAL A 27 -6.89 0.32 10.42
C VAL A 27 -8.41 0.15 10.44
N ARG A 28 -8.91 -1.10 10.41
CA ARG A 28 -10.36 -1.38 10.50
C ARG A 28 -10.94 -0.86 11.81
N ALA A 29 -10.26 -1.04 12.93
CA ALA A 29 -10.69 -0.54 14.23
C ALA A 29 -10.71 1.01 14.28
N ALA A 30 -9.77 1.66 13.59
CA ALA A 30 -9.63 3.12 13.60
C ALA A 30 -10.79 3.83 12.89
N TRP A 31 -11.30 3.31 11.77
CA TRP A 31 -12.43 3.93 11.04
C TRP A 31 -13.77 3.18 11.20
N GLY A 32 -13.76 1.94 11.68
CA GLY A 32 -14.94 1.08 11.81
C GLY A 32 -15.34 0.32 10.54
N ASP A 33 -16.21 -0.68 10.71
CA ASP A 33 -16.60 -1.64 9.66
C ASP A 33 -17.27 -0.99 8.44
N LEU A 34 -18.06 0.06 8.64
CA LEU A 34 -18.78 0.72 7.56
C LEU A 34 -17.82 1.47 6.62
N PRO A 35 -16.91 2.31 7.12
CA PRO A 35 -15.83 2.86 6.30
C PRO A 35 -14.95 1.83 5.61
N ASP A 36 -14.62 0.73 6.28
CA ASP A 36 -13.82 -0.37 5.70
C ASP A 36 -14.47 -0.94 4.43
N ARG A 37 -15.78 -1.22 4.49
CA ARG A 37 -16.55 -1.69 3.33
C ARG A 37 -16.69 -0.64 2.25
N ALA A 38 -16.86 0.63 2.63
CA ALA A 38 -17.03 1.74 1.70
C ALA A 38 -15.77 1.94 0.84
N ILE A 39 -14.57 1.78 1.42
CA ILE A 39 -13.31 1.85 0.66
C ILE A 39 -13.24 0.77 -0.43
N GLY A 40 -13.68 -0.46 -0.11
CA GLY A 40 -13.77 -1.53 -1.11
C GLY A 40 -14.73 -1.23 -2.28
N GLN A 41 -15.58 -0.21 -2.14
CA GLN A 41 -16.51 0.28 -3.16
C GLN A 41 -16.04 1.62 -3.79
N GLY A 42 -14.80 2.04 -3.53
CA GLY A 42 -14.28 3.31 -4.05
C GLY A 42 -14.80 4.55 -3.32
N LEU A 43 -15.32 4.41 -2.10
CA LEU A 43 -15.85 5.51 -1.31
C LEU A 43 -14.94 5.79 -0.10
N ARG A 44 -14.07 6.80 -0.22
CA ARG A 44 -13.16 7.22 0.86
C ARG A 44 -13.77 8.19 1.89
N GLY A 45 -14.89 8.83 1.55
CA GLY A 45 -15.54 9.84 2.41
C GLY A 45 -15.84 9.36 3.83
N PRO A 46 -16.46 8.17 4.03
CA PRO A 46 -16.74 7.64 5.36
C PRO A 46 -15.48 7.44 6.22
N ALA A 47 -14.37 7.00 5.62
CA ALA A 47 -13.10 6.82 6.32
C ALA A 47 -12.48 8.16 6.74
N LEU A 48 -12.54 9.16 5.87
CA LEU A 48 -12.07 10.51 6.19
C LEU A 48 -12.89 11.14 7.32
N ALA A 49 -14.21 10.97 7.30
CA ALA A 49 -15.08 11.43 8.37
C ALA A 49 -14.79 10.74 9.71
N ALA A 50 -14.54 9.42 9.70
CA ALA A 50 -14.22 8.67 10.92
C ALA A 50 -12.86 9.07 11.54
N LEU A 51 -11.93 9.59 10.74
CA LEU A 51 -10.60 10.04 11.16
C LEU A 51 -10.50 11.56 11.34
N GLU A 52 -11.61 12.29 11.24
CA GLU A 52 -11.62 13.75 11.35
C GLU A 52 -11.11 14.21 12.73
N GLY A 53 -10.24 15.22 12.74
CA GLY A 53 -9.64 15.78 13.95
C GLY A 53 -8.58 14.91 14.64
N ARG A 54 -8.33 13.69 14.15
CA ARG A 54 -7.27 12.82 14.69
C ARG A 54 -5.91 13.16 14.08
N THR A 55 -4.93 13.35 14.96
CA THR A 55 -3.53 13.68 14.60
C THR A 55 -2.53 12.61 15.05
N ASP A 56 -3.01 11.49 15.59
CA ASP A 56 -2.15 10.34 15.89
C ASP A 56 -1.57 9.73 14.60
N PRO A 57 -0.37 9.10 14.67
CA PRO A 57 0.31 8.58 13.48
C PRO A 57 -0.56 7.65 12.62
N LEU A 58 -1.33 6.75 13.24
CA LEU A 58 -2.21 5.82 12.52
C LEU A 58 -3.23 6.58 11.66
N ALA A 59 -3.89 7.59 12.21
CA ALA A 59 -4.85 8.41 11.47
C ALA A 59 -4.20 9.19 10.32
N VAL A 60 -2.99 9.73 10.52
CA VAL A 60 -2.24 10.43 9.46
C VAL A 60 -1.87 9.47 8.33
N VAL A 61 -1.32 8.30 8.66
CA VAL A 61 -0.95 7.28 7.66
C VAL A 61 -2.19 6.77 6.90
N CYS A 62 -3.28 6.47 7.61
CA CYS A 62 -4.54 6.06 6.98
C CYS A 62 -5.07 7.10 5.99
N ARG A 63 -5.08 8.38 6.36
CA ARG A 63 -5.53 9.48 5.49
C ARG A 63 -4.61 9.62 4.29
N LEU A 64 -3.30 9.75 4.52
CA LEU A 64 -2.32 10.04 3.49
C LEU A 64 -2.09 8.86 2.54
N LEU A 65 -1.61 7.73 3.07
CA LEU A 65 -1.21 6.58 2.26
C LEU A 65 -2.35 5.57 2.05
N GLY A 66 -3.33 5.50 2.94
CA GLY A 66 -4.45 4.57 2.81
C GLY A 66 -5.53 5.01 1.81
N VAL A 67 -5.89 6.30 1.81
CA VAL A 67 -6.99 6.85 1.00
C VAL A 67 -6.63 8.09 0.18
N GLY A 68 -5.34 8.48 0.15
CA GLY A 68 -4.83 9.52 -0.73
C GLY A 68 -5.31 10.94 -0.38
N ALA A 69 -5.56 11.23 0.90
CA ALA A 69 -5.91 12.57 1.36
C ALA A 69 -4.66 13.36 1.76
N ALA A 70 -4.62 14.64 1.39
CA ALA A 70 -3.48 15.50 1.72
C ALA A 70 -3.39 15.77 3.23
N ALA A 71 -2.16 16.00 3.71
CA ALA A 71 -1.87 16.33 5.11
C ALA A 71 -0.84 17.47 5.17
N SER A 72 -0.75 18.18 6.29
CA SER A 72 0.28 19.20 6.46
C SER A 72 1.68 18.57 6.59
N VAL A 73 2.72 19.28 6.16
CA VAL A 73 4.11 18.85 6.36
C VAL A 73 4.38 18.51 7.83
N ALA A 74 3.88 19.32 8.76
CA ALA A 74 4.05 19.10 10.19
C ALA A 74 3.40 17.80 10.70
N GLU A 75 2.18 17.47 10.26
CA GLU A 75 1.53 16.19 10.60
C GLU A 75 2.32 15.00 10.07
N VAL A 76 2.84 15.10 8.84
CA VAL A 76 3.59 14.01 8.21
C VAL A 76 4.95 13.81 8.89
N GLU A 77 5.70 14.87 9.17
CA GLU A 77 6.96 14.76 9.92
C GLU A 77 6.75 14.15 11.32
N ALA A 78 5.64 14.46 11.99
CA ALA A 78 5.31 13.87 13.29
C ALA A 78 4.90 12.39 13.19
N ALA A 79 4.19 11.99 12.13
CA ALA A 79 3.73 10.62 11.93
C ALA A 79 4.84 9.68 11.40
N PHE A 80 5.86 10.23 10.73
CA PHE A 80 6.96 9.48 10.12
C PHE A 80 8.33 9.94 10.67
N PRO A 81 8.62 9.77 11.97
CA PRO A 81 9.85 10.28 12.57
C PRO A 81 11.14 9.63 12.03
N ALA A 82 11.06 8.42 11.44
CA ALA A 82 12.23 7.76 10.86
C ALA A 82 12.41 8.06 9.37
N CYS A 83 11.32 8.05 8.60
CA CYS A 83 11.33 8.24 7.14
C CYS A 83 11.29 9.73 6.78
N GLY A 84 10.51 10.50 7.51
CA GLY A 84 10.22 11.92 7.25
C GLY A 84 9.53 12.14 5.91
N VAL A 85 9.21 13.40 5.59
CA VAL A 85 8.68 13.76 4.27
C VAL A 85 9.71 13.47 3.18
N ALA A 86 10.99 13.71 3.47
CA ALA A 86 12.07 13.47 2.51
C ALA A 86 12.19 12.00 2.07
N GLY A 87 12.06 11.05 3.01
CA GLY A 87 12.08 9.62 2.68
C GLY A 87 10.85 9.19 1.88
N LEU A 88 9.67 9.73 2.21
CA LEU A 88 8.45 9.47 1.44
C LEU A 88 8.55 9.99 0.00
N ILE A 89 9.20 11.15 -0.22
CA ILE A 89 9.49 11.67 -1.56
C ILE A 89 10.49 10.78 -2.29
N ALA A 90 11.57 10.35 -1.61
CA ALA A 90 12.58 9.47 -2.20
C ALA A 90 12.03 8.11 -2.65
N LEU A 91 10.93 7.67 -2.03
CA LEU A 91 10.18 6.47 -2.39
C LEU A 91 9.06 6.72 -3.42
N ASP A 92 8.93 7.94 -3.95
CA ASP A 92 7.86 8.35 -4.87
C ASP A 92 6.44 8.11 -4.32
N LEU A 93 6.27 8.14 -2.99
CA LEU A 93 4.96 7.94 -2.33
C LEU A 93 4.19 9.24 -2.11
N VAL A 94 4.89 10.36 -2.04
CA VAL A 94 4.29 11.69 -1.86
C VAL A 94 5.04 12.76 -2.66
N GLN A 95 4.38 13.90 -2.84
CA GLN A 95 4.97 15.15 -3.27
C GLN A 95 4.57 16.30 -2.33
N VAL A 96 5.32 17.39 -2.34
CA VAL A 96 5.05 18.58 -1.52
C VAL A 96 4.60 19.74 -2.40
N ALA A 97 3.48 20.36 -2.03
CA ALA A 97 2.92 21.55 -2.66
C ALA A 97 2.73 22.64 -1.59
N GLY A 98 3.76 23.48 -1.40
CA GLY A 98 3.79 24.45 -0.30
C GLY A 98 3.93 23.74 1.05
N GLU A 99 3.01 23.98 1.97
CA GLU A 99 2.99 23.37 3.33
C GLU A 99 2.17 22.07 3.38
N VAL A 100 1.78 21.53 2.22
CA VAL A 100 0.91 20.37 2.10
C VAL A 100 1.64 19.22 1.40
N VAL A 101 1.54 18.04 2.00
CA VAL A 101 2.00 16.77 1.44
C VAL A 101 0.81 16.10 0.75
N VAL A 102 0.99 15.71 -0.50
CA VAL A 102 -0.01 15.04 -1.33
C VAL A 102 0.52 13.68 -1.72
N ALA A 103 -0.28 12.63 -1.51
CA ALA A 103 0.09 11.28 -1.93
C ALA A 103 0.24 11.19 -3.46
N THR A 104 1.23 10.44 -3.92
CA THR A 104 1.42 10.05 -5.32
C THR A 104 1.19 8.55 -5.53
N ALA A 105 1.20 7.78 -4.44
CA ALA A 105 0.87 6.37 -4.39
C ALA A 105 0.06 6.06 -3.12
N LEU A 106 -0.65 4.94 -3.13
CA LEU A 106 -1.25 4.37 -1.92
C LEU A 106 -0.33 3.30 -1.36
N VAL A 107 -0.39 3.09 -0.04
CA VAL A 107 0.23 1.97 0.65
C VAL A 107 -0.83 1.39 1.57
N ARG A 108 -1.24 0.13 1.35
CA ARG A 108 -2.30 -0.51 2.14
C ARG A 108 -1.82 -1.79 2.81
N PRO A 109 -2.19 -2.03 4.09
CA PRO A 109 -1.89 -3.30 4.75
C PRO A 109 -2.68 -4.43 4.10
N GLN A 110 -2.08 -5.61 4.05
CA GLN A 110 -2.62 -6.82 3.43
C GLN A 110 -2.30 -8.02 4.30
N ALA A 111 -3.22 -8.32 5.22
CA ALA A 111 -3.17 -9.56 6.00
C ALA A 111 -3.41 -10.78 5.10
N PHE A 112 -2.65 -11.84 5.34
CA PHE A 112 -2.77 -13.12 4.65
C PHE A 112 -2.47 -14.29 5.59
N ALA A 113 -3.33 -15.30 5.56
CA ALA A 113 -3.18 -16.53 6.33
C ALA A 113 -3.13 -17.75 5.40
N ASP A 114 -2.22 -18.68 5.69
CA ASP A 114 -2.14 -19.99 5.05
C ASP A 114 -1.78 -21.07 6.09
N GLY A 115 -1.57 -22.31 5.64
CA GLY A 115 -1.19 -23.43 6.53
C GLY A 115 0.17 -23.27 7.24
N ARG A 116 0.94 -22.22 6.94
CA ARG A 116 2.23 -21.90 7.57
C ARG A 116 2.09 -20.76 8.59
N GLY A 117 0.89 -20.22 8.78
CA GLY A 117 0.59 -19.15 9.73
C GLY A 117 0.16 -17.86 9.04
N GLU A 118 0.19 -16.77 9.79
CA GLU A 118 -0.25 -15.45 9.35
C GLU A 118 0.95 -14.58 8.97
N VAL A 119 0.78 -13.76 7.94
CA VAL A 119 1.70 -12.70 7.55
C VAL A 119 0.91 -11.47 7.15
N GLU A 120 1.57 -10.34 7.17
CA GLU A 120 1.01 -9.09 6.68
C GLU A 120 2.06 -8.33 5.89
N TRP A 121 1.64 -7.77 4.77
CA TRP A 121 2.47 -6.92 3.93
C TRP A 121 1.86 -5.54 3.81
N TRP A 122 2.69 -4.54 3.51
CA TRP A 122 2.24 -3.26 3.00
C TRP A 122 2.44 -3.26 1.50
N ILE A 123 1.35 -3.06 0.75
CA ILE A 123 1.37 -3.08 -0.71
C ILE A 123 1.22 -1.67 -1.22
N ALA A 124 2.21 -1.22 -1.98
CA ALA A 124 2.16 0.05 -2.68
C ALA A 124 1.46 -0.11 -4.05
N SER A 125 0.73 0.92 -4.47
CA SER A 125 0.08 0.98 -5.77
C SER A 125 -0.14 2.43 -6.19
N ASP A 126 -0.53 2.65 -7.45
CA ASP A 126 -0.99 3.99 -7.85
C ASP A 126 -2.27 4.38 -7.07
N LEU A 127 -2.60 5.67 -7.11
CA LEU A 127 -3.83 6.23 -6.54
C LEU A 127 -5.08 5.72 -7.27
N ASP A 128 -6.03 5.12 -6.55
CA ASP A 128 -7.28 4.63 -7.13
C ASP A 128 -8.24 5.74 -7.60
N GLU A 129 -9.32 5.36 -8.30
CA GLU A 129 -10.33 6.31 -8.81
C GLU A 129 -10.94 7.16 -7.70
N ALA A 130 -11.08 6.61 -6.49
CA ALA A 130 -11.59 7.33 -5.33
C ALA A 130 -10.64 8.46 -4.92
N ALA A 131 -9.34 8.20 -4.99
CA ALA A 131 -8.29 9.18 -4.72
C ALA A 131 -8.15 10.23 -5.84
N LEU A 132 -8.21 9.82 -7.11
CA LEU A 132 -8.01 10.68 -8.28
C LEU A 132 -9.26 11.46 -8.71
N GLY A 133 -10.46 10.93 -8.47
CA GLY A 133 -11.72 11.53 -8.93
C GLY A 133 -11.97 11.43 -10.43
N GLY A 134 -11.34 10.47 -11.13
CA GLY A 134 -11.43 10.32 -12.58
C GLY A 134 -10.88 8.99 -13.09
N GLU A 135 -10.87 8.83 -14.42
CA GLU A 135 -10.42 7.62 -15.10
C GLU A 135 -8.93 7.33 -14.87
N LEU A 136 -8.59 6.04 -14.74
CA LEU A 136 -7.23 5.57 -14.53
C LEU A 136 -6.44 5.57 -15.85
N ALA A 137 -5.16 5.90 -15.78
CA ALA A 137 -4.27 5.83 -16.93
C ALA A 137 -4.13 4.38 -17.45
N PRO A 138 -3.85 4.15 -18.74
CA PRO A 138 -3.71 2.80 -19.29
C PRO A 138 -2.59 1.96 -18.64
N ASP A 139 -1.56 2.59 -18.10
CA ASP A 139 -0.42 1.94 -17.43
C ASP A 139 -0.56 1.90 -15.90
N HIS A 140 -1.75 2.22 -15.38
CA HIS A 140 -2.05 2.29 -13.95
C HIS A 140 -1.89 0.93 -13.25
N VAL A 141 -1.23 0.95 -12.11
CA VAL A 141 -0.96 -0.22 -11.27
C VAL A 141 -1.97 -0.24 -10.12
N LEU A 142 -2.98 -1.09 -10.26
CA LEU A 142 -3.98 -1.30 -9.22
C LEU A 142 -3.36 -1.98 -8.00
N GLY A 143 -3.79 -1.53 -6.81
CA GLY A 143 -3.52 -2.22 -5.56
C GLY A 143 -4.29 -3.54 -5.43
N VAL A 144 -4.21 -4.15 -4.25
CA VAL A 144 -4.93 -5.41 -3.99
C VAL A 144 -6.44 -5.16 -3.96
N GLY A 145 -7.16 -5.83 -4.85
CA GLY A 145 -8.60 -5.73 -4.98
C GLY A 145 -9.25 -7.08 -5.31
N GLY A 146 -10.56 -7.05 -5.59
CA GLY A 146 -11.38 -8.24 -5.81
C GLY A 146 -10.77 -9.22 -6.82
N ALA A 147 -10.31 -8.74 -7.98
CA ALA A 147 -9.71 -9.59 -9.01
C ALA A 147 -8.46 -10.35 -8.52
N SER A 148 -7.53 -9.65 -7.86
CA SER A 148 -6.33 -10.29 -7.28
C SER A 148 -6.66 -11.29 -6.16
N LEU A 149 -7.69 -11.01 -5.37
CA LEU A 149 -8.16 -11.92 -4.32
C LEU A 149 -8.86 -13.15 -4.91
N THR A 150 -9.64 -12.98 -5.97
CA THR A 150 -10.24 -14.09 -6.72
C THR A 150 -9.17 -14.99 -7.32
N LEU A 151 -8.15 -14.42 -7.98
CA LEU A 151 -7.02 -15.20 -8.49
C LEU A 151 -6.32 -15.97 -7.37
N ALA A 152 -6.04 -15.31 -6.24
CA ALA A 152 -5.42 -15.95 -5.09
C ALA A 152 -6.28 -17.11 -4.53
N SER A 153 -7.61 -16.99 -4.54
CA SER A 153 -8.51 -18.07 -4.08
C SER A 153 -8.57 -19.28 -5.03
N LEU A 154 -8.19 -19.10 -6.30
CA LEU A 154 -8.17 -20.16 -7.31
C LEU A 154 -6.82 -20.86 -7.40
N GLN A 155 -5.77 -20.27 -6.82
CA GLN A 155 -4.44 -20.87 -6.78
C GLN A 155 -4.45 -22.11 -5.88
N LEU A 156 -3.74 -23.15 -6.32
CA LEU A 156 -3.50 -24.37 -5.56
C LEU A 156 -2.00 -24.42 -5.21
N PRO A 157 -1.57 -23.74 -4.13
CA PRO A 157 -0.16 -23.62 -3.80
C PRO A 157 0.41 -24.98 -3.39
N ALA A 158 1.36 -25.48 -4.19
CA ALA A 158 2.20 -26.63 -3.88
C ALA A 158 3.65 -26.16 -3.73
N ALA A 159 4.45 -26.88 -2.92
CA ALA A 159 5.86 -26.56 -2.77
C ALA A 159 6.56 -26.56 -4.14
N ALA A 160 7.30 -25.50 -4.43
CA ALA A 160 7.96 -25.31 -5.72
C ALA A 160 9.38 -24.76 -5.54
N ALA A 161 10.32 -25.20 -6.36
CA ALA A 161 11.66 -24.61 -6.34
C ALA A 161 11.65 -23.17 -6.90
N SER A 162 10.79 -22.91 -7.89
CA SER A 162 10.70 -21.59 -8.53
C SER A 162 9.30 -21.29 -9.08
N VAL A 163 8.88 -20.02 -8.99
CA VAL A 163 7.66 -19.48 -9.61
C VAL A 163 8.01 -18.27 -10.47
N LEU A 164 7.34 -18.14 -11.61
CA LEU A 164 7.36 -16.95 -12.47
C LEU A 164 5.98 -16.29 -12.42
N ASP A 165 5.93 -15.05 -11.94
CA ASP A 165 4.74 -14.19 -11.94
C ASP A 165 4.80 -13.27 -13.17
N ILE A 166 3.84 -13.43 -14.10
CA ILE A 166 3.78 -12.69 -15.37
C ILE A 166 2.64 -11.67 -15.29
N GLY A 167 2.98 -10.39 -15.41
CA GLY A 167 2.04 -9.30 -15.15
C GLY A 167 1.87 -9.07 -13.65
N THR A 168 3.00 -8.89 -12.95
CA THR A 168 3.02 -8.85 -11.48
C THR A 168 2.24 -7.67 -10.89
N GLY A 169 2.07 -6.57 -11.64
CA GLY A 169 1.36 -5.39 -11.15
C GLY A 169 1.96 -4.88 -9.83
N CYS A 170 1.14 -4.80 -8.77
CA CYS A 170 1.57 -4.43 -7.42
C CYS A 170 2.30 -5.55 -6.65
N GLY A 171 2.55 -6.71 -7.26
CA GLY A 171 3.40 -7.77 -6.70
C GLY A 171 2.73 -8.71 -5.69
N ILE A 172 1.43 -8.54 -5.40
CA ILE A 172 0.74 -9.34 -4.37
C ILE A 172 0.79 -10.85 -4.62
N GLN A 173 0.72 -11.28 -5.89
CA GLN A 173 0.80 -12.70 -6.23
C GLN A 173 2.21 -13.24 -6.06
N ALA A 174 3.23 -12.47 -6.46
CA ALA A 174 4.63 -12.80 -6.20
C ALA A 174 4.94 -12.95 -4.71
N LEU A 175 4.41 -12.06 -3.86
CA LEU A 175 4.57 -12.14 -2.40
C LEU A 175 3.91 -13.40 -1.82
N ARG A 176 2.69 -13.72 -2.26
CA ARG A 176 2.02 -14.98 -1.90
C ARG A 176 2.83 -16.20 -2.37
N ALA A 177 3.40 -16.14 -3.57
CA ALA A 177 4.24 -17.21 -4.10
C ALA A 177 5.50 -17.48 -3.25
N ARG A 178 6.10 -16.45 -2.61
CA ARG A 178 7.25 -16.65 -1.70
C ARG A 178 6.95 -17.50 -0.48
N ARG A 179 5.67 -17.73 -0.15
CA ARG A 179 5.26 -18.58 0.97
C ARG A 179 5.44 -20.06 0.68
N TYR A 180 5.44 -20.47 -0.59
CA TYR A 180 5.56 -21.86 -1.00
C TYR A 180 6.67 -22.12 -2.04
N ALA A 181 7.34 -21.07 -2.53
CA ALA A 181 8.43 -21.19 -3.48
C ALA A 181 9.76 -20.64 -2.94
N ASP A 182 10.88 -21.31 -3.24
CA ASP A 182 12.23 -20.89 -2.81
C ASP A 182 12.73 -19.67 -3.59
N ARG A 183 12.30 -19.54 -4.85
CA ARG A 183 12.59 -18.41 -5.73
C ARG A 183 11.32 -17.94 -6.44
N VAL A 184 11.09 -16.62 -6.47
CA VAL A 184 10.08 -16.01 -7.31
C VAL A 184 10.75 -15.01 -8.22
N VAL A 185 10.37 -15.03 -9.50
CA VAL A 185 10.70 -13.97 -10.45
C VAL A 185 9.40 -13.31 -10.83
N ALA A 186 9.30 -12.01 -10.58
CA ALA A 186 8.16 -11.19 -10.94
C ALA A 186 8.51 -10.39 -12.19
N THR A 187 7.60 -10.37 -13.17
CA THR A 187 7.82 -9.68 -14.45
C THR A 187 6.59 -8.87 -14.84
N ASP A 188 6.81 -7.74 -15.49
CA ASP A 188 5.75 -6.92 -16.06
C ASP A 188 6.24 -6.25 -17.34
N VAL A 189 5.32 -5.98 -18.25
CA VAL A 189 5.58 -5.15 -19.44
C VAL A 189 5.45 -3.67 -19.10
N SER A 190 4.70 -3.34 -18.04
CA SER A 190 4.57 -1.99 -17.52
C SER A 190 5.84 -1.59 -16.77
N SER A 191 6.55 -0.59 -17.30
CA SER A 191 7.65 0.05 -16.58
C SER A 191 7.18 0.71 -15.27
N ARG A 192 5.88 0.99 -15.15
CA ARG A 192 5.27 1.55 -13.93
C ARG A 192 5.16 0.48 -12.84
N ALA A 193 4.68 -0.72 -13.18
CA ALA A 193 4.62 -1.84 -12.24
C ALA A 193 6.00 -2.18 -11.66
N LEU A 194 7.05 -2.16 -12.49
CA LEU A 194 8.41 -2.45 -12.05
C LEU A 194 9.04 -1.39 -11.13
N ARG A 195 8.39 -0.24 -10.91
CA ARG A 195 8.89 0.82 -9.99
C ARG A 195 8.42 0.64 -8.55
N PHE A 196 7.38 -0.16 -8.30
CA PHE A 196 6.93 -0.54 -6.96
C PHE A 196 7.76 -1.71 -6.42
#